data_AF-A0AAV4PLB6-F1
#
_entry.id   AF-A0AAV4PLB6-F1
#
_cell.length_a   1.000
_cell.length_b   1.000
_cell.length_c   1.000
_cell.angle_alpha   90.00
_cell.angle_beta   90.00
_cell.angle_gamma   90.00
#
_symmetry.space_group_name_H-M   'P 1'
#
loop_
_entity.id
_entity.type
_entity.pdbx_description
1 polymer ?
#
loop_
_entity_poly.entity_id
_entity_poly.type
_entity_poly.pdbx_seq_one_letter_code
_entity_poly.pdbx_strand_id
1 'polypeptide(L)'
;MKISTSALAPWQRIDALKSFLYPAFQFPMRTGQFKKTDWERVDKMLKKEIKTTLNLPDGASNEYLFGHRKQGCIGLPIAAEESELNLIDTAFKLLTSDEVVSTEALSSISHTVSKRIRRTASDSDIEDFLTGSLDDDFSTTTNQLSNIWTVARSASRRLGVSWEFKDGLPRLVFQDLTLRPNSRKRILHSIRDRLRSQRGPDLGQ
;
A
#
# COMPACT_ATOMS: atom_id res chain seq x y z
N MET A 1 4.33 14.66 -20.45
CA MET A 1 5.02 13.38 -20.13
C MET A 1 5.49 12.77 -21.45
N LYS A 2 6.68 12.15 -21.57
CA LYS A 2 7.16 11.63 -22.88
C LYS A 2 6.19 10.63 -23.55
N ILE A 3 5.45 9.86 -22.74
CA ILE A 3 4.41 8.93 -23.23
C ILE A 3 3.21 9.68 -23.83
N SER A 4 2.79 10.82 -23.26
CA SER A 4 1.63 11.57 -23.74
C SER A 4 1.89 12.31 -25.05
N THR A 5 3.14 12.67 -25.34
CA THR A 5 3.54 13.33 -26.60
C THR A 5 3.99 12.34 -27.68
N SER A 6 3.90 11.04 -27.44
CA SER A 6 4.33 10.01 -28.39
C SER A 6 3.32 9.81 -29.52
N ALA A 7 3.75 9.29 -30.68
CA ALA A 7 2.87 8.94 -31.80
C ALA A 7 1.99 7.69 -31.55
N LEU A 8 1.93 7.19 -30.30
CA LEU A 8 1.14 6.03 -29.92
C LEU A 8 -0.35 6.36 -29.89
N ALA A 9 -1.17 5.37 -30.26
CA ALA A 9 -2.61 5.43 -30.08
C ALA A 9 -2.99 5.54 -28.59
N PRO A 10 -4.14 6.12 -28.23
CA PRO A 10 -4.56 6.30 -26.83
C PRO A 10 -4.43 5.04 -25.97
N TRP A 11 -4.89 3.89 -26.47
CA TRP A 11 -4.82 2.63 -25.75
C TRP A 11 -3.38 2.14 -25.53
N GLN A 12 -2.48 2.35 -26.50
CA GLN A 12 -1.06 2.00 -26.40
C GLN A 12 -0.36 2.85 -25.34
N ARG A 13 -0.74 4.13 -25.21
CA ARG A 13 -0.22 5.00 -24.14
C ARG A 13 -0.66 4.50 -22.77
N ILE A 14 -1.92 4.09 -22.61
CA ILE A 14 -2.41 3.49 -21.36
C ILE A 14 -1.68 2.18 -21.04
N ASP A 15 -1.44 1.34 -22.05
CA ASP A 15 -0.68 0.11 -21.87
C ASP A 15 0.77 0.38 -21.46
N ALA A 16 1.42 1.35 -22.11
CA ALA A 16 2.78 1.77 -21.76
C ALA A 16 2.90 2.27 -20.31
N LEU A 17 1.87 2.98 -19.80
CA LEU A 17 1.85 3.38 -18.39
C LEU A 17 1.86 2.15 -17.47
N LYS A 18 1.02 1.14 -17.76
CA LYS A 18 0.90 -0.09 -16.98
C LYS A 18 2.14 -0.96 -17.05
N SER A 19 2.78 -1.01 -18.21
CA SER A 19 3.90 -1.93 -18.50
C SER A 19 5.27 -1.36 -18.16
N PHE A 20 5.43 -0.03 -18.18
CA PHE A 20 6.74 0.60 -17.96
C PHE A 20 6.75 1.57 -16.77
N LEU A 21 5.76 2.47 -16.68
CA LEU A 21 5.79 3.53 -15.68
C LEU A 21 5.53 3.00 -14.26
N TYR A 22 4.41 2.31 -14.05
CA TYR A 22 4.07 1.80 -12.72
C TYR A 22 5.07 0.75 -12.20
N PRO A 23 5.60 -0.16 -13.03
CA PRO A 23 6.69 -1.04 -12.61
C PRO A 23 7.95 -0.29 -12.18
N ALA A 24 8.31 0.82 -12.85
CA ALA A 24 9.45 1.65 -12.44
C ALA A 24 9.27 2.29 -11.04
N PHE A 25 8.02 2.48 -10.59
CA PHE A 25 7.75 3.01 -9.25
C PHE A 25 7.88 1.97 -8.13
N GLN A 26 7.95 0.68 -8.43
CA GLN A 26 7.94 -0.37 -7.40
C GLN A 26 9.11 -0.24 -6.42
N PHE A 27 10.32 0.03 -6.92
CA PHE A 27 11.50 0.18 -6.07
C PHE A 27 11.39 1.37 -5.09
N PRO A 28 11.13 2.61 -5.53
CA PRO A 28 10.99 3.74 -4.61
C PRO A 28 9.78 3.60 -3.66
N MET A 29 8.71 2.91 -4.08
CA MET A 29 7.57 2.61 -3.22
C MET A 29 7.91 1.61 -2.10
N ARG A 30 8.59 0.50 -2.42
CA ARG A 30 8.98 -0.53 -1.43
C ARG A 30 10.00 -0.02 -0.42
N THR A 31 10.88 0.88 -0.85
CA THR A 31 11.92 1.47 0.00
C THR A 31 11.43 2.71 0.76
N GLY A 32 10.20 3.19 0.50
CA GLY A 32 9.65 4.36 1.16
C GLY A 32 10.42 5.66 0.89
N GLN A 33 11.08 5.78 -0.27
CA GLN A 33 11.91 6.94 -0.62
C GLN A 33 11.14 8.26 -0.66
N PHE A 34 9.84 8.19 -1.01
CA PHE A 34 8.96 9.35 -1.12
C PHE A 34 7.75 9.19 -0.20
N LYS A 35 7.24 10.32 0.29
CA LYS A 35 6.04 10.33 1.14
C LYS A 35 4.79 10.10 0.28
N LYS A 36 3.71 9.65 0.90
CA LYS A 36 2.40 9.51 0.24
C LYS A 36 1.98 10.78 -0.52
N THR A 37 2.22 11.95 0.07
CA THR A 37 1.89 13.26 -0.54
C THR A 37 2.61 13.52 -1.86
N ASP A 38 3.81 12.96 -2.03
CA ASP A 38 4.55 13.09 -3.29
C ASP A 38 3.93 12.18 -4.36
N TRP A 39 3.52 10.98 -3.98
CA TRP A 39 2.78 10.07 -4.86
C TRP A 39 1.39 10.62 -5.24
N GLU A 40 0.70 11.32 -4.34
CA GLU A 40 -0.57 12.00 -4.64
C GLU A 40 -0.38 13.10 -5.71
N ARG A 41 0.76 13.80 -5.70
CA ARG A 41 1.10 14.76 -6.77
C ARG A 41 1.31 14.05 -8.10
N VAL A 42 2.00 12.91 -8.10
CA VAL A 42 2.17 12.06 -9.30
C VAL A 42 0.81 11.60 -9.82
N ASP A 43 -0.07 11.11 -8.96
CA ASP A 43 -1.43 10.69 -9.34
C ASP A 43 -2.24 11.84 -9.96
N LYS A 44 -2.18 13.04 -9.36
CA LYS A 44 -2.87 14.23 -9.89
C LYS A 44 -2.37 14.58 -11.30
N MET A 45 -1.06 14.55 -11.51
CA MET A 45 -0.45 14.81 -12.82
C MET A 45 -0.83 13.74 -13.84
N LEU A 46 -0.65 12.46 -13.51
CA LEU A 46 -0.96 11.34 -14.41
C LEU A 46 -2.44 11.31 -14.77
N LYS A 47 -3.33 11.55 -13.80
CA LYS A 47 -4.78 11.55 -14.04
C LYS A 47 -5.19 12.56 -15.12
N LYS A 48 -4.64 13.77 -15.08
CA LYS A 48 -4.92 14.81 -16.09
C LYS A 48 -4.47 14.37 -17.49
N GLU A 49 -3.26 13.81 -17.59
CA GLU A 49 -2.69 13.32 -18.85
C GLU A 49 -3.47 12.11 -19.40
N ILE A 50 -3.91 11.21 -18.52
CA ILE A 50 -4.72 10.03 -18.87
C ILE A 50 -6.08 10.44 -19.41
N LYS A 51 -6.77 11.36 -18.72
CA LYS A 51 -8.06 11.89 -19.20
C LYS A 51 -7.92 12.56 -20.57
N THR A 52 -6.88 13.37 -20.74
CA THR A 52 -6.57 14.00 -22.03
C THR A 52 -6.31 12.95 -23.12
N THR A 53 -5.53 11.91 -22.81
CA THR A 53 -5.23 10.82 -23.76
C THR A 53 -6.47 10.07 -24.20
N LEU A 54 -7.45 9.91 -23.30
CA LEU A 54 -8.70 9.21 -23.55
C LEU A 54 -9.82 10.13 -24.06
N ASN A 55 -9.54 11.41 -24.31
CA ASN A 55 -10.53 12.44 -24.65
C ASN A 55 -11.70 12.51 -23.65
N LEU A 56 -11.42 12.30 -22.36
CA LEU A 56 -12.41 12.38 -21.29
C LEU A 56 -12.48 13.81 -20.73
N PRO A 57 -13.68 14.31 -20.38
CA PRO A 57 -13.81 15.59 -19.70
C PRO A 57 -13.20 15.54 -18.29
N ASP A 58 -12.81 16.70 -17.76
CA ASP A 58 -12.24 16.80 -16.40
C ASP A 58 -13.19 16.26 -15.32
N GLY A 59 -14.51 16.39 -15.53
CA GLY A 59 -15.57 15.86 -14.68
C GLY A 59 -15.84 14.35 -14.82
N ALA A 60 -15.18 13.64 -15.73
CA ALA A 60 -15.38 12.19 -15.88
C ALA A 60 -15.07 11.44 -14.57
N SER A 61 -15.86 10.40 -14.26
CA SER A 61 -15.69 9.63 -13.03
C SER A 61 -14.28 9.03 -12.93
N ASN A 62 -13.66 9.18 -11.75
CA ASN A 62 -12.35 8.59 -11.48
C ASN A 62 -12.46 7.07 -11.26
N GLU A 63 -13.64 6.56 -10.91
CA GLU A 63 -13.93 5.14 -10.74
C GLU A 63 -13.71 4.37 -12.05
N TYR A 64 -14.04 4.99 -13.19
CA TYR A 64 -13.75 4.41 -14.50
C TYR A 64 -12.24 4.16 -14.70
N LEU A 65 -11.39 5.06 -14.21
CA LEU A 65 -9.94 4.94 -14.36
C LEU A 65 -9.35 3.90 -13.40
N PHE A 66 -9.76 3.91 -12.14
CA PHE A 66 -9.09 3.18 -11.05
C PHE A 66 -9.85 1.94 -10.54
N GLY A 67 -11.11 1.76 -10.92
CA GLY A 67 -11.95 0.62 -10.54
C GLY A 67 -11.49 -0.70 -11.15
N HIS A 68 -12.15 -1.80 -10.78
CA HIS A 68 -11.71 -3.13 -11.19
C HIS A 68 -11.99 -3.42 -12.68
N ARG A 69 -11.05 -4.07 -13.37
CA ARG A 69 -11.20 -4.41 -14.81
C ARG A 69 -12.42 -5.26 -15.12
N LYS A 70 -12.80 -6.15 -14.19
CA LYS A 70 -14.01 -6.99 -14.33
C LYS A 70 -15.32 -6.20 -14.23
N GLN A 71 -15.29 -4.94 -13.79
CA GLN A 71 -16.44 -4.05 -13.71
C GLN A 71 -16.49 -3.07 -14.91
N GLY A 72 -15.71 -3.31 -15.97
CA GLY A 72 -15.65 -2.43 -17.15
C GLY A 72 -14.73 -1.20 -16.99
N CYS A 73 -14.03 -1.07 -15.86
CA CYS A 73 -13.06 0.00 -15.61
C CYS A 73 -11.68 -0.30 -16.25
N ILE A 74 -10.84 0.73 -16.37
CA ILE A 74 -9.47 0.61 -16.92
C ILE A 74 -8.54 -0.15 -15.96
N GLY A 75 -8.74 0.00 -14.64
CA GLY A 75 -7.91 -0.64 -13.61
C GLY A 75 -6.49 -0.12 -13.54
N LEU A 76 -6.32 1.19 -13.64
CA LEU A 76 -5.05 1.83 -13.36
C LEU A 76 -4.73 1.78 -11.85
N PRO A 77 -3.46 1.61 -11.46
CA PRO A 77 -3.05 1.79 -10.07
C PRO A 77 -3.20 3.26 -9.64
N ILE A 78 -3.36 3.48 -8.35
CA ILE A 78 -3.21 4.78 -7.70
C ILE A 78 -1.86 4.75 -6.99
N ALA A 79 -0.89 5.55 -7.43
CA ALA A 79 0.47 5.50 -6.92
C ALA A 79 0.56 5.74 -5.42
N ALA A 80 -0.23 6.67 -4.88
CA ALA A 80 -0.28 6.95 -3.46
C ALA A 80 -0.70 5.72 -2.64
N GLU A 81 -1.75 5.02 -3.06
CA GLU A 81 -2.21 3.79 -2.44
C GLU A 81 -1.20 2.64 -2.62
N GLU A 82 -0.67 2.48 -3.84
CA GLU A 82 0.33 1.44 -4.12
C GLU A 82 1.57 1.62 -3.25
N SER A 83 1.98 2.86 -2.98
CA SER A 83 3.12 3.13 -2.09
C SER A 83 2.88 2.58 -0.68
N GLU A 84 1.67 2.76 -0.14
CA GLU A 84 1.30 2.28 1.18
C GLU A 84 1.21 0.75 1.22
N LEU A 85 0.59 0.14 0.20
CA LEU A 85 0.53 -1.31 0.04
C LEU A 85 1.94 -1.92 -0.03
N ASN A 86 2.88 -1.28 -0.71
CA ASN A 86 4.26 -1.75 -0.80
C ASN A 86 5.02 -1.67 0.53
N LEU A 87 4.73 -0.67 1.37
CA LEU A 87 5.32 -0.56 2.70
C LEU A 87 4.83 -1.67 3.63
N ILE A 88 3.52 -1.95 3.62
CA ILE A 88 2.91 -3.06 4.37
C ILE A 88 3.46 -4.40 3.86
N ASP A 89 3.49 -4.61 2.54
CA ASP A 89 4.02 -5.83 1.90
C ASP A 89 5.48 -6.06 2.29
N THR A 90 6.31 -5.02 2.29
CA THR A 90 7.73 -5.15 2.67
C THR A 90 7.88 -5.53 4.14
N ALA A 91 7.19 -4.85 5.05
CA ALA A 91 7.22 -5.17 6.48
C ALA A 91 6.75 -6.61 6.76
N PHE A 92 5.65 -7.02 6.13
CA PHE A 92 5.13 -8.39 6.29
C PHE A 92 6.14 -9.41 5.77
N LYS A 93 6.73 -9.14 4.60
CA LYS A 93 7.72 -10.04 4.01
C LYS A 93 8.98 -10.18 4.83
N LEU A 94 9.40 -9.17 5.60
CA LEU A 94 10.53 -9.29 6.51
C LEU A 94 10.20 -10.23 7.67
N LEU A 95 9.03 -10.05 8.27
CA LEU A 95 8.57 -10.88 9.40
C LEU A 95 8.28 -12.33 9.00
N THR A 96 7.91 -12.57 7.74
CA THR A 96 7.66 -13.92 7.19
C THR A 96 8.78 -14.41 6.26
N SER A 97 10.00 -13.93 6.46
CA SER A 97 11.16 -14.42 5.70
C SER A 97 11.67 -15.75 6.27
N ASP A 98 12.81 -16.19 5.77
CA ASP A 98 13.66 -17.22 6.38
C ASP A 98 14.01 -16.88 7.84
N GLU A 99 14.33 -17.91 8.61
CA GLU A 99 14.50 -17.87 10.07
C GLU A 99 15.44 -16.76 10.56
N VAL A 100 16.56 -16.54 9.87
CA VAL A 100 17.53 -15.50 10.25
C VAL A 100 16.92 -14.11 10.08
N VAL A 101 16.32 -13.83 8.92
CA VAL A 101 15.76 -12.51 8.62
C VAL A 101 14.49 -12.26 9.45
N SER A 102 13.65 -13.27 9.67
CA SER A 102 12.44 -13.12 10.48
C SER A 102 12.79 -12.88 11.95
N THR A 103 13.80 -13.56 12.50
CA THR A 103 14.26 -13.36 13.89
C THR A 103 14.81 -11.94 14.09
N GLU A 104 15.66 -11.46 13.17
CA GLU A 104 16.18 -10.10 13.22
C GLU A 104 15.08 -9.05 13.01
N ALA A 105 14.11 -9.32 12.13
CA ALA A 105 12.96 -8.45 11.91
C ALA A 105 12.08 -8.35 13.17
N LEU A 106 11.80 -9.48 13.84
CA LEU A 106 11.07 -9.55 15.09
C LEU A 106 11.81 -8.81 16.21
N SER A 107 13.11 -9.01 16.35
CA SER A 107 13.95 -8.25 17.29
C SER A 107 13.90 -6.73 17.02
N SER A 108 14.03 -6.33 15.75
CA SER A 108 14.00 -4.94 15.30
C SER A 108 12.67 -4.24 15.62
N ILE A 109 11.54 -4.91 15.35
CA ILE A 109 10.23 -4.34 15.66
C ILE A 109 9.96 -4.32 17.16
N SER A 110 10.29 -5.40 17.88
CA SER A 110 10.16 -5.46 19.34
C SER A 110 10.94 -4.34 20.01
N HIS A 111 12.15 -4.03 19.53
CA HIS A 111 12.94 -2.89 20.01
C HIS A 111 12.28 -1.54 19.71
N THR A 112 11.72 -1.38 18.51
CA THR A 112 11.01 -0.16 18.10
C THR A 112 9.77 0.08 18.98
N VAL A 113 8.99 -0.97 19.22
CA VAL A 113 7.79 -0.92 20.05
C VAL A 113 8.18 -0.69 21.51
N SER A 114 9.12 -1.47 22.05
CA SER A 114 9.58 -1.36 23.45
C SER A 114 10.12 0.03 23.77
N LYS A 115 10.86 0.66 22.85
CA LYS A 115 11.31 2.05 22.99
C LYS A 115 10.18 3.06 23.08
N ARG A 116 9.06 2.79 22.41
CA ARG A 116 7.90 3.69 22.39
C ARG A 116 7.05 3.53 23.64
N ILE A 117 6.73 2.29 24.02
CA ILE A 117 5.89 1.98 25.20
C ILE A 117 6.67 1.97 26.52
N ARG A 118 8.01 2.07 26.48
CA ARG A 118 8.93 2.06 27.65
C ARG A 118 8.84 0.81 28.52
N ARG A 119 8.48 -0.34 27.94
CA ARG A 119 8.46 -1.68 28.55
C ARG A 119 8.76 -2.74 27.49
N THR A 120 8.96 -4.00 27.90
CA THR A 120 9.12 -5.12 26.96
C THR A 120 7.85 -5.28 26.13
N ALA A 121 7.99 -5.28 24.80
CA ALA A 121 6.88 -5.48 23.87
C ALA A 121 6.43 -6.95 23.86
N SER A 122 5.13 -7.14 24.01
CA SER A 122 4.41 -8.39 23.74
C SER A 122 3.91 -8.43 22.30
N ASP A 123 3.44 -9.60 21.84
CA ASP A 123 2.81 -9.75 20.52
C ASP A 123 1.62 -8.79 20.36
N SER A 124 0.80 -8.61 21.41
CA SER A 124 -0.32 -7.65 21.41
C SER A 124 0.14 -6.21 21.19
N ASP A 125 1.27 -5.81 21.78
CA ASP A 125 1.79 -4.46 21.60
C ASP A 125 2.29 -4.23 20.17
N ILE A 126 2.82 -5.28 19.55
CA ILE A 126 3.27 -5.25 18.15
C ILE A 126 2.08 -5.19 17.20
N GLU A 127 1.01 -5.95 17.47
CA GLU A 127 -0.28 -5.90 16.77
C GLU A 127 -0.86 -4.48 16.79
N ASP A 128 -1.03 -3.91 17.99
CA ASP A 128 -1.59 -2.58 18.19
C ASP A 128 -0.72 -1.51 17.53
N PHE A 129 0.59 -1.66 17.65
CA PHE A 129 1.54 -0.75 17.02
C PHE A 129 1.41 -0.78 15.50
N LEU A 130 1.44 -1.96 14.85
CA LEU A 130 1.44 -2.07 13.38
C LEU A 130 0.09 -1.80 12.76
N THR A 131 -1.01 -2.10 13.45
CA THR A 131 -2.38 -1.68 13.09
C THR A 131 -2.50 -0.16 13.15
N GLY A 132 -1.71 0.47 14.02
CA GLY A 132 -1.64 1.92 14.16
C GLY A 132 -2.62 2.48 15.17
N SER A 133 -2.90 1.72 16.25
CA SER A 133 -3.72 2.16 17.37
C SER A 133 -3.26 3.51 17.93
N LEU A 134 -4.21 4.36 18.32
CA LEU A 134 -3.97 5.68 18.89
C LEU A 134 -4.07 5.71 20.41
N ASP A 135 -4.16 4.55 21.06
CA ASP A 135 -4.19 4.45 22.52
C ASP A 135 -3.01 5.17 23.16
N ASP A 136 -3.16 5.60 24.42
CA ASP A 136 -2.23 6.53 25.09
C ASP A 136 -0.75 6.13 24.99
N ASP A 137 -0.44 4.83 25.06
CA ASP A 137 0.90 4.25 24.89
C ASP A 137 1.55 4.61 23.53
N PHE A 138 0.74 4.90 22.52
CA PHE A 138 1.16 5.24 21.16
C PHE A 138 0.77 6.65 20.71
N SER A 139 -0.10 7.35 21.46
CA SER A 139 -0.62 8.69 21.19
C SER A 139 0.48 9.76 21.13
N THR A 140 1.52 9.63 21.96
CA THR A 140 2.50 10.72 22.17
C THR A 140 3.94 10.27 21.97
N THR A 141 4.47 10.38 20.75
CA THR A 141 5.89 10.74 20.58
C THR A 141 6.16 11.37 19.22
N THR A 142 6.40 12.67 19.25
CA THR A 142 6.92 13.51 18.18
C THR A 142 8.39 13.13 17.91
N ASN A 143 8.75 12.98 16.63
CA ASN A 143 10.14 12.88 16.11
C ASN A 143 10.98 11.64 16.43
N GLN A 144 10.42 10.43 16.37
CA GLN A 144 11.27 9.22 16.25
C GLN A 144 11.61 8.92 14.78
N LEU A 145 12.88 8.58 14.55
CA LEU A 145 13.47 8.24 13.25
C LEU A 145 12.52 7.36 12.42
N SER A 146 12.23 7.81 11.19
CA SER A 146 11.46 7.04 10.22
C SER A 146 12.19 5.74 9.94
N ASN A 147 11.58 4.62 10.34
CA ASN A 147 12.04 3.27 10.02
C ASN A 147 10.91 2.49 9.34
N ILE A 148 11.24 1.29 8.83
CA ILE A 148 10.31 0.43 8.10
C ILE A 148 9.01 0.14 8.88
N TRP A 149 9.09 0.00 10.20
CA TRP A 149 7.94 -0.29 11.06
C TRP A 149 7.03 0.92 11.26
N THR A 150 7.60 2.11 11.47
CA THR A 150 6.83 3.36 11.62
C THR A 150 6.12 3.77 10.33
N VAL A 151 6.73 3.54 9.16
CA VAL A 151 6.10 3.81 7.87
C VAL A 151 5.05 2.76 7.53
N ALA A 152 5.30 1.48 7.84
CA ALA A 152 4.31 0.41 7.69
C ALA A 152 3.10 0.66 8.60
N ARG A 153 3.31 0.96 9.88
CA ARG A 153 2.26 1.39 10.82
C ARG A 153 1.38 2.51 10.26
N SER A 154 2.01 3.55 9.72
CA SER A 154 1.30 4.70 9.17
C SER A 154 0.48 4.33 7.92
N ALA A 155 1.02 3.43 7.08
CA ALA A 155 0.34 2.90 5.91
C ALA A 155 -0.84 1.99 6.30
N SER A 156 -0.64 1.07 7.24
CA SER A 156 -1.68 0.19 7.80
C SER A 156 -2.88 0.99 8.29
N ARG A 157 -2.63 2.01 9.11
CA ARG A 157 -3.69 2.89 9.66
C ARG A 157 -4.49 3.59 8.56
N ARG A 158 -3.81 4.12 7.54
CA ARG A 158 -4.46 4.88 6.46
C ARG A 158 -5.21 3.97 5.48
N LEU A 159 -4.75 2.74 5.28
CA LEU A 159 -5.44 1.75 4.45
C LEU A 159 -6.47 0.91 5.22
N GLY A 160 -6.51 0.97 6.55
CA GLY A 160 -7.39 0.14 7.36
C GLY A 160 -6.97 -1.35 7.38
N VAL A 161 -5.67 -1.62 7.26
CA VAL A 161 -5.11 -2.98 7.38
C VAL A 161 -4.73 -3.21 8.84
N SER A 162 -5.27 -4.27 9.43
CA SER A 162 -4.96 -4.68 10.80
C SER A 162 -3.95 -5.82 10.80
N TRP A 163 -3.16 -5.91 11.87
CA TRP A 163 -2.15 -6.95 12.07
C TRP A 163 -2.57 -7.83 13.25
N GLU A 164 -2.43 -9.14 13.08
CA GLU A 164 -2.54 -10.13 14.16
C GLU A 164 -1.22 -10.90 14.25
N PHE A 165 -0.78 -11.24 15.45
CA PHE A 165 0.37 -12.05 15.78
C PHE A 165 -0.11 -13.23 16.62
N LYS A 166 0.27 -14.43 16.20
CA LYS A 166 0.04 -15.65 16.98
C LYS A 166 1.37 -16.38 17.08
N ASP A 167 1.93 -16.39 18.28
CA ASP A 167 3.22 -17.01 18.58
C ASP A 167 4.33 -16.48 17.64
N GLY A 168 4.42 -15.15 17.49
CA GLY A 168 5.39 -14.49 16.61
C GLY A 168 5.09 -14.59 15.10
N LEU A 169 4.00 -15.25 14.68
CA LEU A 169 3.61 -15.33 13.28
C LEU A 169 2.60 -14.24 12.90
N PRO A 170 2.96 -13.30 12.00
CA PRO A 170 2.07 -12.22 11.61
C PRO A 170 0.99 -12.70 10.62
N ARG A 171 -0.17 -12.06 10.69
CA ARG A 171 -1.27 -12.14 9.73
C ARG A 171 -1.78 -10.74 9.46
N LEU A 172 -2.20 -10.49 8.23
CA LEU A 172 -2.88 -9.24 7.88
C LEU A 172 -4.37 -9.51 7.77
N VAL A 173 -5.16 -8.64 8.39
CA VAL A 173 -6.61 -8.63 8.26
C VAL A 173 -7.00 -7.36 7.51
N PHE A 174 -7.76 -7.53 6.44
CA PHE A 174 -8.32 -6.45 5.66
C PHE A 174 -9.75 -6.81 5.27
N GLN A 175 -10.74 -6.20 5.93
CA GLN A 175 -12.16 -6.51 5.73
C GLN A 175 -12.42 -8.00 6.01
N ASP A 176 -12.98 -8.75 5.03
CA ASP A 176 -13.23 -10.20 5.08
C ASP A 176 -11.98 -11.05 4.75
N LEU A 177 -10.85 -10.42 4.42
CA LEU A 177 -9.63 -11.11 4.00
C LEU A 177 -8.66 -11.28 5.17
N THR A 178 -8.24 -12.52 5.40
CA THR A 178 -7.10 -12.85 6.29
C THR A 178 -5.93 -13.41 5.47
N LEU A 179 -4.81 -12.73 5.50
CA LEU A 179 -3.59 -13.09 4.77
C LEU A 179 -2.56 -13.68 5.73
N ARG A 180 -2.21 -14.94 5.50
CA ARG A 180 -1.24 -15.71 6.29
C ARG A 180 0.15 -15.71 5.62
N PRO A 181 1.22 -16.09 6.34
CA PRO A 181 2.56 -16.22 5.77
C PRO A 181 2.63 -17.05 4.48
N ASN A 182 1.85 -18.14 4.39
CA ASN A 182 1.79 -18.98 3.18
C ASN A 182 1.25 -18.24 1.94
N SER A 183 0.56 -17.11 2.13
CA SER A 183 0.04 -16.25 1.07
C SER A 183 0.93 -15.03 0.79
N ARG A 184 2.18 -15.00 1.27
CA ARG A 184 3.16 -13.89 1.14
C ARG A 184 3.27 -13.30 -0.27
N LYS A 185 3.15 -14.11 -1.32
CA LYS A 185 3.23 -13.66 -2.72
C LYS A 185 1.98 -12.90 -3.20
N ARG A 186 0.84 -13.08 -2.54
CA ARG A 186 -0.49 -12.60 -2.98
C ARG A 186 -1.01 -11.41 -2.20
N ILE A 187 -0.33 -10.98 -1.12
CA ILE A 187 -0.81 -9.93 -0.20
C ILE A 187 -1.17 -8.66 -0.95
N LEU A 188 -0.18 -8.10 -1.64
CA LEU A 188 -0.33 -6.86 -2.38
C LEU A 188 -1.45 -6.98 -3.42
N HIS A 189 -1.47 -8.07 -4.19
CA HIS A 189 -2.51 -8.30 -5.20
C HIS A 189 -3.92 -8.43 -4.59
N SER A 190 -4.06 -9.13 -3.47
CA SER A 190 -5.35 -9.41 -2.85
C SER A 190 -5.98 -8.16 -2.26
N ILE A 191 -5.20 -7.37 -1.50
CA ILE A 191 -5.68 -6.10 -0.94
C ILE A 191 -5.98 -5.09 -2.07
N ARG A 192 -5.09 -4.98 -3.06
CA ARG A 192 -5.29 -4.12 -4.24
C ARG A 192 -6.58 -4.47 -4.99
N ASP A 193 -6.83 -5.74 -5.24
CA ASP A 193 -8.02 -6.17 -5.98
C ASP A 193 -9.31 -5.84 -5.21
N ARG A 194 -9.30 -5.95 -3.88
CA ARG A 194 -10.41 -5.53 -3.01
C ARG A 194 -10.63 -4.02 -3.08
N LEU A 195 -9.59 -3.22 -2.90
CA LEU A 195 -9.65 -1.75 -3.00
C LEU A 195 -10.18 -1.29 -4.38
N ARG A 196 -9.80 -1.98 -5.45
CA ARG A 196 -10.31 -1.70 -6.80
C ARG A 196 -11.77 -2.11 -6.98
N SER A 197 -12.18 -3.23 -6.40
CA SER A 197 -13.55 -3.73 -6.53
C SER A 197 -14.56 -2.83 -5.80
N GLN A 198 -14.14 -2.22 -4.68
CA GLN A 198 -14.95 -1.24 -3.93
C GLN A 198 -15.14 0.09 -4.67
N ARG A 199 -14.26 0.41 -5.62
CA ARG A 199 -14.36 1.61 -6.46
C ARG A 199 -15.16 1.40 -7.73
N GLY A 200 -15.59 0.17 -8.00
CA GLY A 200 -16.43 -0.10 -9.15
C GLY A 200 -17.72 0.68 -9.03
N PRO A 201 -18.18 1.35 -10.09
CA PRO A 201 -19.56 1.80 -10.10
C PRO A 201 -20.48 0.58 -9.90
N ASP A 202 -21.54 0.71 -9.12
CA ASP A 202 -22.67 -0.23 -9.08
C ASP A 202 -23.36 -0.21 -10.47
N LEU A 203 -22.70 -0.75 -11.49
CA LEU A 203 -23.26 -0.94 -12.84
C LEU A 203 -24.18 -2.17 -12.88
N GLY A 204 -24.76 -2.53 -11.74
CA GLY A 204 -25.55 -3.74 -11.51
C GLY A 204 -26.94 -3.47 -10.94
N GLN A 205 -27.54 -2.30 -11.23
CA GLN A 205 -28.97 -2.05 -11.08
C GLN A 205 -29.53 -1.37 -12.32
#